data_AF-A0A918XLM6-F1
#
_entry.id   AF-A0A918XLM6-F1
#
_cell.length_a   1.000
_cell.length_b   1.000
_cell.length_c   1.000
_cell.angle_alpha   90.00
_cell.angle_beta   90.00
_cell.angle_gamma   90.00
#
_symmetry.space_group_name_H-M   'P 1'
#
loop_
_entity.id
_entity.type
_entity.pdbx_description
1 polymer ?
#
loop_
_entity_poly.entity_id
_entity_poly.type
_entity_poly.pdbx_seq_one_letter_code
_entity_poly.pdbx_strand_id
1 'polypeptide(L)'
;MAASYFDLHPNRSHLGAKTGPADVPPTEHRSASFGGSGPVLRPGGGHVGPQELHYSWRSTKEALKAARPRWDGTAAVTLADTRGGSMTPTIGARFVHIPAHGVSQTSRQTGARIMIAAEGVTEVRIDDSVHVLRQGDTLAVPSWSWAQMRNTGDQEGIVFEYDESPMLGALGLYREEGQDGT
;
A
#
# COMPACT_ATOMS: atom_id res chain seq x y z
N MET A 1 34.27 13.64 17.67
CA MET A 1 33.62 12.59 16.87
C MET A 1 32.20 13.04 16.58
N ALA A 2 31.95 13.52 15.35
CA ALA A 2 30.62 13.96 14.93
C ALA A 2 29.79 12.72 14.57
N ALA A 3 28.58 12.62 15.12
CA ALA A 3 27.63 11.57 14.80
C ALA A 3 27.32 11.62 13.30
N SER A 4 27.62 10.54 12.58
CA SER A 4 27.35 10.46 11.15
C SER A 4 25.84 10.48 10.92
N TYR A 5 25.41 11.46 10.13
CA TYR A 5 24.14 11.51 9.43
C TYR A 5 23.84 10.12 8.81
N PHE A 6 22.69 9.54 9.14
CA PHE A 6 22.28 8.22 8.69
C PHE A 6 22.06 8.23 7.16
N ASP A 7 23.06 7.83 6.37
CA ASP A 7 22.86 7.47 4.96
C ASP A 7 22.43 6.01 4.85
N LEU A 8 21.18 5.73 5.25
CA LEU A 8 20.63 4.38 5.13
C LEU A 8 20.42 3.96 3.67
N HIS A 9 20.28 4.90 2.72
CA HIS A 9 20.15 4.63 1.29
C HIS A 9 20.58 5.85 0.42
N PRO A 10 21.89 6.07 0.18
CA PRO A 10 22.41 7.28 -0.47
C PRO A 10 21.91 7.51 -1.91
N ASN A 11 21.44 6.45 -2.58
CA ASN A 11 20.92 6.50 -3.95
C ASN A 11 19.39 6.64 -4.04
N ARG A 12 18.66 6.73 -2.91
CA ARG A 12 17.17 6.73 -2.86
C ARG A 12 16.57 8.08 -2.46
N SER A 13 17.19 9.19 -2.87
CA SER A 13 16.60 10.51 -2.67
C SER A 13 15.41 10.72 -3.63
N HIS A 14 14.22 10.99 -3.08
CA HIS A 14 13.06 11.49 -3.84
C HIS A 14 13.25 12.96 -4.28
N LEU A 15 14.26 13.64 -3.73
CA LEU A 15 14.77 14.94 -4.18
C LEU A 15 15.92 14.64 -5.16
N GLY A 16 15.60 14.39 -6.42
CA GLY A 16 16.53 13.80 -7.38
C GLY A 16 17.81 14.61 -7.62
N ALA A 17 18.93 13.89 -7.81
CA ALA A 17 20.05 14.40 -8.60
C ALA A 17 19.64 14.29 -10.09
N LYS A 18 19.47 15.44 -10.75
CA LYS A 18 19.18 15.51 -12.18
C LYS A 18 20.42 15.07 -12.99
N THR A 19 20.36 13.94 -13.68
CA THR A 19 21.07 13.69 -14.95
C THR A 19 20.45 12.49 -15.67
N GLY A 20 19.47 12.75 -16.53
CA GLY A 20 18.87 11.80 -17.48
C GLY A 20 18.07 12.60 -18.52
N PRO A 21 17.97 12.12 -19.78
CA PRO A 21 17.38 12.91 -20.85
C PRO A 21 15.93 13.27 -20.53
N ALA A 22 15.59 14.53 -20.82
CA ALA A 22 14.33 15.15 -20.50
C ALA A 22 13.13 14.45 -21.18
N ASP A 23 11.99 14.55 -20.50
CA ASP A 23 10.63 14.51 -21.06
C ASP A 23 10.12 13.16 -21.57
N VAL A 24 9.86 12.24 -20.64
CA VAL A 24 8.62 11.46 -20.70
C VAL A 24 7.63 12.15 -19.76
N PRO A 25 6.48 12.67 -20.24
CA PRO A 25 5.52 13.32 -19.36
C PRO A 25 5.04 12.30 -18.33
N PRO A 26 5.09 12.61 -17.02
CA PRO A 26 4.58 11.71 -16.00
C PRO A 26 3.09 11.48 -16.24
N THR A 27 2.73 10.23 -16.50
CA THR A 27 1.35 9.80 -16.62
C THR A 27 0.69 9.94 -15.25
N GLU A 28 -0.27 10.88 -15.16
CA GLU A 28 -1.24 11.08 -14.08
C GLU A 28 -0.66 11.30 -12.65
N HIS A 29 -0.42 12.56 -12.29
CA HIS A 29 -0.28 12.96 -10.89
C HIS A 29 -1.66 13.03 -10.20
N ARG A 30 -2.00 12.03 -9.38
CA ARG A 30 -3.16 12.12 -8.49
C ARG A 30 -2.76 12.76 -7.18
N SER A 31 -3.32 13.93 -6.89
CA SER A 31 -3.41 14.45 -5.52
C SER A 31 -4.23 13.44 -4.69
N ALA A 32 -3.66 12.92 -3.61
CA ALA A 32 -4.34 11.97 -2.74
C ALA A 32 -5.59 12.61 -2.12
N SER A 33 -6.75 12.21 -2.60
CA SER A 33 -7.91 12.11 -1.72
C SER A 33 -7.61 11.00 -0.70
N PHE A 34 -7.96 11.23 0.56
CA PHE A 34 -7.98 10.16 1.54
C PHE A 34 -8.88 9.03 1.01
N GLY A 35 -8.33 7.82 0.93
CA GLY A 35 -8.91 6.68 0.22
C GLY A 35 -8.44 6.63 -1.22
N GLY A 36 -7.67 5.57 -1.57
CA GLY A 36 -7.56 5.17 -2.97
C GLY A 36 -8.95 5.01 -3.59
N SER A 37 -9.08 4.95 -4.91
CA SER A 37 -10.39 4.85 -5.61
C SER A 37 -11.16 3.53 -5.38
N GLY A 38 -11.03 2.91 -4.21
CA GLY A 38 -11.63 1.64 -3.83
C GLY A 38 -12.64 1.76 -2.68
N PRO A 39 -13.37 0.67 -2.41
CA PRO A 39 -14.33 0.61 -1.31
C PRO A 39 -13.66 0.81 0.05
N VAL A 40 -14.45 1.31 0.99
CA VAL A 40 -14.03 1.59 2.36
C VAL A 40 -14.75 0.66 3.32
N LEU A 41 -13.99 0.04 4.24
CA LEU A 41 -14.53 -0.73 5.36
C LEU A 41 -14.48 0.12 6.63
N ARG A 42 -15.62 0.21 7.30
CA ARG A 42 -15.77 0.86 8.61
C ARG A 42 -15.73 -0.17 9.72
N PRO A 43 -15.36 0.21 10.95
CA PRO A 43 -15.34 -0.71 12.08
C PRO A 43 -16.75 -1.23 12.40
N GLY A 44 -16.84 -2.48 12.89
CA GLY A 44 -18.09 -3.14 13.24
C GLY A 44 -18.32 -3.26 14.75
N GLY A 45 -19.57 -3.13 15.20
CA GLY A 45 -20.01 -3.37 16.58
C GLY A 45 -20.34 -2.10 17.37
N GLY A 46 -21.42 -2.15 18.15
CA GLY A 46 -21.99 -1.03 18.90
C GLY A 46 -21.12 -0.53 20.06
N HIS A 47 -21.43 0.69 20.51
CA HIS A 47 -20.81 1.49 21.56
C HIS A 47 -20.11 0.70 22.69
N VAL A 48 -18.83 0.38 22.50
CA VAL A 48 -17.88 0.19 23.60
C VAL A 48 -16.94 1.39 23.57
N GLY A 49 -17.47 2.53 23.99
CA GLY A 49 -16.74 3.80 24.08
C GLY A 49 -16.35 4.44 22.74
N PRO A 50 -15.97 5.73 22.77
CA PRO A 50 -15.36 6.36 21.61
C PRO A 50 -13.97 5.74 21.41
N GLN A 51 -13.63 5.38 20.16
CA GLN A 51 -12.28 5.07 19.65
C GLN A 51 -11.91 3.59 19.40
N GLU A 52 -12.75 2.58 19.65
CA GLU A 52 -12.36 1.19 19.30
C GLU A 52 -12.59 0.88 17.81
N LEU A 53 -11.53 0.96 17.01
CA LEU A 53 -11.55 0.60 15.60
C LEU A 53 -11.39 -0.92 15.43
N HIS A 54 -12.50 -1.65 15.42
CA HIS A 54 -12.51 -3.10 15.21
C HIS A 54 -13.00 -3.47 13.80
N TYR A 55 -12.12 -4.10 13.00
CA TYR A 55 -12.45 -4.61 11.67
C TYR A 55 -12.39 -6.13 11.68
N SER A 56 -13.55 -6.80 11.67
CA SER A 56 -13.57 -8.26 11.73
C SER A 56 -13.00 -8.89 10.45
N TRP A 57 -12.34 -10.04 10.57
CA TRP A 57 -11.83 -10.77 9.42
C TRP A 57 -12.95 -11.16 8.45
N ARG A 58 -14.11 -11.57 8.99
CA ARG A 58 -15.31 -11.88 8.19
C ARG A 58 -15.74 -10.68 7.36
N SER A 59 -15.92 -9.51 7.97
CA SER A 59 -16.31 -8.29 7.26
C SER A 59 -15.29 -7.87 6.20
N THR A 60 -14.00 -8.06 6.50
CA THR A 60 -12.91 -7.79 5.57
C THR A 60 -13.00 -8.67 4.33
N LYS A 61 -13.18 -9.99 4.50
CA LYS A 61 -13.32 -10.93 3.37
C LYS A 61 -14.57 -10.66 2.54
N GLU A 62 -15.70 -10.38 3.17
CA GLU A 62 -16.93 -10.00 2.44
C GLU A 62 -16.72 -8.69 1.64
N ALA A 63 -16.06 -7.70 2.23
CA ALA A 63 -15.76 -6.44 1.56
C ALA A 63 -14.79 -6.62 0.38
N LEU A 64 -13.74 -7.45 0.52
CA LEU A 64 -12.80 -7.76 -0.55
C LEU A 64 -13.50 -8.49 -1.69
N LYS A 65 -14.35 -9.46 -1.38
CA LYS A 65 -15.14 -10.21 -2.37
C LYS A 65 -16.12 -9.31 -3.14
N ALA A 66 -16.69 -8.30 -2.47
CA ALA A 66 -17.58 -7.32 -3.08
C ALA A 66 -16.84 -6.19 -3.81
N ALA A 67 -15.53 -6.03 -3.58
CA ALA A 67 -14.73 -4.97 -4.18
C ALA A 67 -14.60 -5.20 -5.69
N ARG A 68 -14.80 -4.13 -6.47
CA ARG A 68 -14.57 -4.19 -7.91
C ARG A 68 -13.07 -4.36 -8.19
N PRO A 69 -12.64 -5.40 -8.91
CA PRO A 69 -11.24 -5.55 -9.28
C PRO A 69 -10.75 -4.37 -10.13
N ARG A 70 -9.49 -4.03 -9.95
CA ARG A 70 -8.71 -3.17 -10.84
C ARG A 70 -8.45 -3.89 -12.16
N TRP A 71 -7.86 -3.15 -13.10
CA TRP A 71 -7.53 -3.68 -14.42
C TRP A 71 -6.50 -4.82 -14.38
N ASP A 72 -5.64 -4.85 -13.34
CA ASP A 72 -4.66 -5.91 -13.07
C ASP A 72 -5.26 -7.12 -12.32
N GLY A 73 -6.58 -7.11 -12.08
CA GLY A 73 -7.29 -8.16 -11.35
C GLY A 73 -7.18 -8.08 -9.82
N THR A 74 -6.33 -7.21 -9.28
CA THR A 74 -6.26 -7.00 -7.82
C THR A 74 -7.49 -6.26 -7.32
N ALA A 75 -7.81 -6.43 -6.04
CA ALA A 75 -8.87 -5.67 -5.38
C ALA A 75 -8.36 -5.17 -4.03
N ALA A 76 -8.85 -4.04 -3.55
CA ALA A 76 -8.45 -3.50 -2.26
C ALA A 76 -9.61 -2.86 -1.52
N VAL A 77 -9.56 -2.94 -0.20
CA VAL A 77 -10.52 -2.29 0.71
C VAL A 77 -9.73 -1.45 1.70
N THR A 78 -10.01 -0.14 1.74
CA THR A 78 -9.36 0.79 2.68
C THR A 78 -10.08 0.77 4.02
N LEU A 79 -9.34 0.74 5.13
CA LEU A 79 -9.91 0.86 6.46
C LEU A 79 -10.14 2.33 6.81
N ALA A 80 -11.30 2.65 7.35
CA ALA A 80 -11.69 4.00 7.72
C ALA A 80 -12.30 4.09 9.10
N ASP A 81 -12.17 5.26 9.71
CA ASP A 81 -12.82 5.59 10.97
C ASP A 81 -14.36 5.55 10.87
N THR A 82 -15.02 5.79 11.99
CA THR A 82 -16.49 5.82 12.09
C THR A 82 -17.15 6.91 11.24
N ARG A 83 -16.39 7.93 10.80
CA ARG A 83 -16.83 9.03 9.94
C ARG A 83 -16.51 8.80 8.46
N GLY A 84 -15.78 7.75 8.12
CA GLY A 84 -15.32 7.45 6.77
C GLY A 84 -14.00 8.14 6.37
N GLY A 85 -13.32 8.77 7.32
CA GLY A 85 -11.97 9.31 7.17
C GLY A 85 -10.90 8.27 7.51
N SER A 86 -9.64 8.70 7.58
CA SER A 86 -8.52 7.82 7.94
C SER A 86 -8.69 7.19 9.30
N MET A 87 -8.18 5.96 9.44
CA MET A 87 -8.11 5.29 10.75
C MET A 87 -7.49 6.20 11.80
N THR A 88 -6.42 6.89 11.43
CA THR A 88 -5.79 7.92 12.26
C THR A 88 -5.35 9.11 11.40
N PRO A 89 -5.09 10.28 11.99
CA PRO A 89 -4.56 11.43 11.25
C PRO A 89 -3.22 11.15 10.54
N THR A 90 -2.46 10.14 10.97
CA THR A 90 -1.11 9.87 10.48
C THR A 90 -0.99 8.59 9.66
N ILE A 91 -1.73 7.55 10.00
CA ILE A 91 -1.63 6.20 9.42
C ILE A 91 -2.93 5.84 8.69
N GLY A 92 -2.76 5.39 7.44
CA GLY A 92 -3.79 4.76 6.63
C GLY A 92 -3.52 3.25 6.53
N ALA A 93 -4.56 2.46 6.29
CA ALA A 93 -4.43 1.02 6.13
C ALA A 93 -5.45 0.45 5.14
N ARG A 94 -5.10 -0.65 4.49
CA ARG A 94 -5.96 -1.38 3.54
C ARG A 94 -5.65 -2.86 3.56
N PHE A 95 -6.60 -3.66 3.09
CA PHE A 95 -6.33 -5.02 2.65
C PHE A 95 -6.32 -5.07 1.12
N VAL A 96 -5.36 -5.81 0.56
CA VAL A 96 -5.22 -6.04 -0.88
C VAL A 96 -5.40 -7.53 -1.14
N HIS A 97 -6.35 -7.86 -1.99
CA HIS A 97 -6.56 -9.19 -2.55
C HIS A 97 -5.83 -9.31 -3.89
N ILE A 98 -5.10 -10.41 -4.06
CA ILE A 98 -4.38 -10.78 -5.28
C ILE A 98 -4.91 -12.15 -5.72
N PRO A 99 -5.51 -12.26 -6.93
CA PRO A 99 -5.98 -13.54 -7.45
C PRO A 99 -4.88 -14.61 -7.48
N ALA A 100 -5.25 -15.89 -7.55
CA ALA A 100 -4.30 -16.97 -7.81
C ALA A 100 -3.47 -16.64 -9.07
N HIS A 101 -2.14 -16.74 -8.97
CA HIS A 101 -1.18 -16.35 -10.02
C HIS A 101 -1.25 -14.88 -10.48
N GLY A 102 -2.00 -14.03 -9.77
CA GLY A 102 -2.18 -12.62 -10.10
C GLY A 102 -0.94 -11.78 -9.82
N VAL A 103 -0.81 -10.68 -10.55
CA VAL A 103 0.29 -9.72 -10.44
C VAL A 103 -0.29 -8.32 -10.33
N SER A 104 0.12 -7.57 -9.31
CA SER A 104 -0.30 -6.17 -9.17
C SER A 104 0.41 -5.26 -10.17
N GLN A 105 -0.16 -4.08 -10.40
CA GLN A 105 0.58 -2.97 -10.98
C GLN A 105 1.87 -2.72 -10.17
N THR A 106 2.97 -2.43 -10.87
CA THR A 106 4.21 -1.98 -10.25
C THR A 106 4.04 -0.52 -9.85
N SER A 107 4.22 -0.19 -8.58
CA SER A 107 4.06 1.18 -8.11
C SER A 107 5.08 1.58 -7.04
N ARG A 108 5.33 2.87 -6.97
CA ARG A 108 6.11 3.51 -5.90
C ARG A 108 5.33 4.68 -5.33
N GLN A 109 5.57 4.98 -4.07
CA GLN A 109 4.99 6.13 -3.39
C GLN A 109 5.98 6.75 -2.41
N THR A 110 5.76 8.01 -2.05
CA THR A 110 6.40 8.63 -0.89
C THR A 110 5.84 8.06 0.40
N GLY A 111 6.70 7.86 1.40
CA GLY A 111 6.34 7.17 2.63
C GLY A 111 6.55 5.67 2.51
N ALA A 112 6.94 5.03 3.62
CA ALA A 112 7.14 3.59 3.64
C ALA A 112 5.78 2.87 3.67
N ARG A 113 5.72 1.68 3.06
CA ARG A 113 4.61 0.74 3.25
C ARG A 113 5.06 -0.41 4.12
N ILE A 114 4.24 -0.80 5.09
CA ILE A 114 4.43 -2.06 5.79
C ILE A 114 3.37 -3.04 5.30
N MET A 115 3.81 -4.22 4.86
CA MET A 115 2.99 -5.28 4.31
C MET A 115 3.05 -6.48 5.25
N ILE A 116 1.88 -7.07 5.56
CA ILE A 116 1.75 -8.30 6.34
C ILE A 116 0.94 -9.29 5.51
N ALA A 117 1.47 -10.49 5.26
CA ALA A 117 0.71 -11.53 4.58
C ALA A 117 -0.37 -12.08 5.53
N ALA A 118 -1.64 -11.78 5.24
CA ALA A 118 -2.78 -12.19 6.06
C ALA A 118 -3.25 -13.60 5.68
N GLU A 119 -3.30 -13.92 4.38
CA GLU A 119 -3.59 -15.26 3.85
C GLU A 119 -2.77 -15.48 2.55
N GLY A 120 -2.42 -16.74 2.27
CA GLY A 120 -1.70 -17.13 1.05
C GLY A 120 -0.19 -16.89 1.08
N VAL A 121 0.43 -16.92 -0.11
CA VAL A 121 1.87 -16.70 -0.31
C VAL A 121 2.04 -15.61 -1.37
N THR A 122 2.75 -14.55 -1.02
CA THR A 122 2.97 -13.40 -1.91
C THR A 122 4.45 -13.15 -2.09
N GLU A 123 4.89 -13.12 -3.34
CA GLU A 123 6.19 -12.58 -3.74
C GLU A 123 6.08 -11.06 -3.87
N VAL A 124 6.93 -10.32 -3.17
CA VAL A 124 7.05 -8.87 -3.30
C VAL A 124 8.41 -8.56 -3.90
N ARG A 125 8.41 -8.02 -5.12
CA ARG A 125 9.60 -7.45 -5.74
C ARG A 125 9.73 -6.00 -5.28
N ILE A 126 10.89 -5.63 -4.75
CA ILE A 126 11.25 -4.25 -4.36
C ILE A 126 12.54 -3.89 -5.09
N ASP A 127 12.46 -2.98 -6.05
CA ASP A 127 13.54 -2.68 -6.99
C ASP A 127 14.11 -4.02 -7.57
N ASP A 128 15.39 -4.32 -7.37
CA ASP A 128 16.05 -5.54 -7.87
C ASP A 128 15.93 -6.75 -6.91
N SER A 129 15.30 -6.58 -5.75
CA SER A 129 15.20 -7.61 -4.71
C SER A 129 13.83 -8.29 -4.72
N VAL A 130 13.81 -9.58 -4.40
CA VAL A 130 12.59 -10.39 -4.34
C VAL A 130 12.45 -11.00 -2.95
N HIS A 131 11.28 -10.84 -2.35
CA HIS A 131 10.95 -11.32 -1.01
C HIS A 131 9.71 -12.19 -1.07
N VAL A 132 9.73 -13.36 -0.44
CA VAL A 132 8.55 -14.25 -0.37
C VAL A 132 7.96 -14.17 1.02
N LEU A 133 6.73 -13.67 1.13
CA LEU A 133 5.96 -13.59 2.37
C LEU A 133 5.00 -14.77 2.43
N ARG A 134 5.02 -15.48 3.56
CA ARG A 134 3.99 -16.44 3.98
C ARG A 134 3.14 -15.80 5.07
N GLN A 135 1.98 -16.41 5.35
CA GLN A 135 1.07 -15.92 6.37
C GLN A 135 1.78 -15.58 7.70
N GLY A 136 1.60 -14.35 8.17
CA GLY A 136 2.22 -13.79 9.36
C GLY A 136 3.54 -13.04 9.12
N ASP A 137 4.20 -13.24 7.98
CA ASP A 137 5.42 -12.52 7.62
C ASP A 137 5.13 -11.03 7.38
N THR A 138 6.10 -10.19 7.73
CA THR A 138 6.04 -8.74 7.58
C THR A 138 7.20 -8.24 6.73
N LEU A 139 6.94 -7.31 5.82
CA LEU A 139 7.93 -6.66 4.96
C LEU A 139 7.72 -5.15 4.95
N ALA A 140 8.82 -4.39 5.05
CA ALA A 140 8.82 -2.96 4.82
C ALA A 140 9.26 -2.65 3.39
N VAL A 141 8.45 -1.87 2.66
CA VAL A 141 8.82 -1.27 1.39
C VAL A 141 9.27 0.16 1.65
N PRO A 142 10.55 0.50 1.39
CA PRO A 142 11.05 1.85 1.57
C PRO A 142 10.31 2.88 0.70
N SER A 143 10.32 4.14 1.16
CA SER A 143 9.80 5.26 0.38
C SER A 143 10.51 5.35 -0.97
N TRP A 144 9.72 5.58 -2.02
CA TRP A 144 10.15 5.78 -3.41
C TRP A 144 10.83 4.57 -4.10
N SER A 145 10.75 3.37 -3.50
CA SER A 145 11.11 2.11 -4.18
C SER A 145 9.97 1.58 -5.02
N TRP A 146 10.29 1.07 -6.21
CA TRP A 146 9.32 0.36 -7.04
C TRP A 146 8.97 -0.96 -6.36
N ALA A 147 7.68 -1.24 -6.19
CA ALA A 147 7.25 -2.55 -5.70
C ALA A 147 6.10 -3.13 -6.51
N GLN A 148 6.11 -4.45 -6.60
CA GLN A 148 5.09 -5.26 -7.25
C GLN A 148 4.81 -6.49 -6.40
N MET A 149 3.54 -6.84 -6.25
CA MET A 149 3.14 -8.07 -5.60
C MET A 149 2.73 -9.10 -6.64
N ARG A 150 3.16 -10.35 -6.45
CA ARG A 150 2.73 -11.51 -7.22
C ARG A 150 2.28 -12.60 -6.27
N ASN A 151 1.07 -13.11 -6.47
CA ASN A 151 0.64 -14.32 -5.79
C ASN A 151 1.21 -15.52 -6.54
N THR A 152 2.02 -16.34 -5.88
CA THR A 152 2.63 -17.54 -6.50
C THR A 152 1.84 -18.82 -6.24
N GLY A 153 0.77 -18.76 -5.44
CA GLY A 153 -0.05 -19.91 -5.09
C GLY A 153 -1.28 -20.09 -5.99
N ASP A 154 -1.88 -21.27 -5.87
CA ASP A 154 -3.12 -21.66 -6.58
C ASP A 154 -4.39 -21.14 -5.88
N GLN A 155 -4.25 -20.51 -4.71
CA GLN A 155 -5.32 -19.90 -3.93
C GLN A 155 -5.14 -18.38 -3.91
N GLU A 156 -6.18 -17.64 -3.53
CA GLU A 156 -6.10 -16.19 -3.35
C GLU A 156 -5.06 -15.80 -2.29
N GLY A 157 -4.45 -14.63 -2.48
CA GLY A 157 -3.52 -14.01 -1.52
C GLY A 157 -4.14 -12.75 -0.96
N ILE A 158 -4.00 -12.53 0.35
CA ILE A 158 -4.46 -11.30 1.00
C ILE A 158 -3.32 -10.69 1.80
N VAL A 159 -3.01 -9.44 1.50
CA VAL A 159 -1.97 -8.66 2.18
C VAL A 159 -2.63 -7.50 2.93
N PHE A 160 -2.31 -7.35 4.21
CA PHE A 160 -2.60 -6.13 4.97
C PHE A 160 -1.47 -5.12 4.73
N GLU A 161 -1.83 -3.92 4.31
CA GLU A 161 -0.89 -2.83 4.08
C GLU A 161 -1.25 -1.62 4.94
N TYR A 162 -0.25 -0.97 5.54
CA TYR A 162 -0.42 0.33 6.17
C TYR A 162 0.76 1.26 5.87
N ASP A 163 0.47 2.56 5.84
CA ASP A 163 1.43 3.60 5.49
C ASP A 163 1.05 4.97 6.07
N GLU A 164 1.88 5.96 5.78
CA GLU A 164 1.76 7.34 6.26
C GLU A 164 1.04 8.27 5.26
N SER A 165 0.33 7.70 4.26
CA SER A 165 -0.33 8.48 3.22
C SER A 165 -1.28 9.57 3.75
N PRO A 166 -2.02 9.43 4.87
CA PRO A 166 -2.84 10.51 5.39
C PRO A 166 -2.01 11.71 5.85
N MET A 167 -0.91 11.46 6.58
CA MET A 167 0.01 12.51 7.03
C MET A 167 0.64 13.21 5.84
N LEU A 168 1.19 12.43 4.91
CA LEU A 168 1.89 12.96 3.74
C LEU A 168 0.93 13.73 2.81
N GLY A 169 -0.31 13.27 2.69
CA GLY A 169 -1.36 13.96 1.96
C GLY A 169 -1.70 15.32 2.59
N ALA A 170 -1.89 15.35 3.91
CA ALA A 170 -2.17 16.58 4.65
C ALA A 170 -1.03 17.61 4.56
N LEU A 171 0.21 17.15 4.43
CA LEU A 171 1.40 18.00 4.25
C LEU A 171 1.68 18.39 2.79
N GLY A 172 0.91 17.87 1.82
CA GLY A 172 1.17 18.09 0.39
C GLY A 172 2.40 17.34 -0.15
N LEU A 173 2.92 16.38 0.61
CA LEU A 173 4.13 15.62 0.33
C LEU A 173 3.86 14.26 -0.34
N TYR A 174 2.60 13.78 -0.34
CA TYR A 174 2.27 12.49 -0.95
C TYR A 174 2.45 12.53 -2.48
N ARG A 175 3.16 11.54 -3.03
CA ARG A 175 3.32 11.25 -4.46
C ARG A 175 3.21 9.74 -4.66
N GLU A 176 2.63 9.34 -5.78
CA GLU A 176 2.55 7.94 -6.23
C GLU A 176 2.79 7.90 -7.74
N GLU A 177 3.45 6.84 -8.20
CA GLU A 177 3.62 6.53 -9.61
C GLU A 177 3.37 5.05 -9.86
N GLY A 178 2.64 4.74 -10.93
CA GLY A 178 2.43 3.40 -11.44
C GLY A 178 3.13 3.19 -12.77
N GLN A 179 3.63 1.98 -13.01
CA GLN A 179 4.06 1.51 -14.32
C GLN A 179 3.05 0.48 -14.81
N ASP A 180 2.52 0.70 -16.01
CA ASP A 180 1.72 -0.30 -16.70
C ASP A 180 2.66 -1.40 -17.19
N GLY A 181 2.33 -2.65 -16.91
CA GLY A 181 3.10 -3.79 -17.40
C GLY A 181 2.98 -3.87 -18.93
N THR A 182 4.11 -3.70 -19.63
CA THR A 182 4.26 -4.05 -21.06
C THR A 182 4.01 -5.52 -21.31
#